data_AF-A0A536EAF6-F1
#
_entry.id   AF-A0A536EAF6-F1
#
_cell.length_a   1.000
_cell.length_b   1.000
_cell.length_c   1.000
_cell.angle_alpha   90.00
_cell.angle_beta   90.00
_cell.angle_gamma   90.00
#
_symmetry.space_group_name_H-M   'P 1'
#
loop_
_entity.id
_entity.type
_entity.pdbx_description
1 polymer ?
#
loop_
_entity_poly.entity_id
_entity_poly.type
_entity_poly.pdbx_seq_one_letter_code
_entity_poly.pdbx_strand_id
1 'polypeptide(L)' 'MVRTMNTAHDRKALEEADLKRIIKIPTGKYSATDFDLTPADRDWPYESGYRAAREFLDSWSWREYVAERQAVTTER' A
#
# COMPACT_ATOMS: atom_id res chain seq x y z
N MET A 1 -14.91 -2.15 18.91
CA MET A 1 -13.61 -1.95 19.60
C MET A 1 -12.46 -2.73 18.94
N VAL A 2 -12.69 -3.95 18.43
CA VAL A 2 -11.65 -4.77 17.74
C VAL A 2 -11.13 -4.16 16.44
N ARG A 3 -12.00 -3.53 15.63
CA ARG A 3 -11.64 -2.92 14.33
C ARG A 3 -10.53 -1.85 14.44
N THR A 4 -10.54 -1.07 15.51
CA THR A 4 -9.60 0.04 15.73
C THR A 4 -8.19 -0.44 16.08
N MET A 5 -8.06 -1.58 16.78
CA MET A 5 -6.74 -2.12 17.16
C MET A 5 -6.02 -2.77 15.98
N ASN A 6 -6.70 -3.54 15.12
CA ASN A 6 -6.06 -4.12 13.93
C ASN A 6 -5.54 -3.04 12.97
N THR A 7 -6.35 -2.03 12.67
CA THR A 7 -5.93 -0.92 11.79
C THR A 7 -4.76 -0.13 12.39
N ALA A 8 -4.69 0.02 13.70
CA ALA A 8 -3.58 0.71 14.36
C ALA A 8 -2.27 -0.09 14.28
N HIS A 9 -2.33 -1.42 14.42
CA HIS A 9 -1.17 -2.30 14.30
C HIS A 9 -0.63 -2.34 12.87
N ASP A 10 -1.50 -2.48 11.87
CA ASP A 10 -1.11 -2.47 10.46
C ASP A 10 -0.46 -1.13 10.09
N ARG A 11 -0.99 -0.01 10.60
CA ARG A 11 -0.39 1.31 10.38
C ARG A 11 1.00 1.43 10.99
N LYS A 12 1.20 0.94 12.22
CA LYS A 12 2.51 0.99 12.88
C LYS A 12 3.55 0.13 12.16
N ALA A 13 3.17 -1.07 11.70
CA ALA A 13 4.05 -1.91 10.89
C ALA A 13 4.45 -1.24 9.57
N LEU A 14 3.56 -0.46 8.95
CA LEU A 14 3.87 0.35 7.77
C LEU A 14 4.79 1.54 8.08
N GLU A 15 4.69 2.14 9.26
CA GLU A 15 5.58 3.24 9.70
C GLU A 15 7.04 2.76 9.89
N GLU A 16 7.22 1.52 10.35
CA GLU A 16 8.54 0.90 10.55
C GLU A 16 9.12 0.29 9.25
N ALA A 17 8.29 0.13 8.21
CA ALA A 17 8.68 -0.50 6.95
C ALA A 17 9.19 0.50 5.90
N ASP A 18 9.95 -0.01 4.93
CA ASP A 18 10.39 0.76 3.78
C ASP A 18 9.22 1.08 2.84
N LEU A 19 8.58 2.22 3.08
CA LEU A 19 7.44 2.71 2.31
C LEU A 19 7.72 2.82 0.81
N LYS A 20 8.99 2.93 0.38
CA LYS A 20 9.37 2.98 -1.06
C LYS A 20 9.23 1.65 -1.78
N ARG A 21 8.86 0.58 -1.09
CA ARG A 21 8.61 -0.75 -1.66
C ARG A 21 7.17 -1.23 -1.47
N ILE A 22 6.29 -0.36 -0.99
CA ILE A 22 4.93 -0.74 -0.60
C ILE A 22 3.94 0.01 -1.48
N ILE A 23 3.07 -0.75 -2.15
CA ILE A 23 1.94 -0.21 -2.92
C ILE A 23 0.74 -0.15 -1.99
N LYS A 24 0.26 1.05 -1.70
CA LYS A 24 -0.96 1.26 -0.89
C LYS A 24 -2.18 1.21 -1.81
N ILE A 25 -3.02 0.20 -1.62
CA ILE A 25 -4.25 0.05 -2.39
C ILE A 25 -5.41 0.66 -1.59
N PRO A 26 -6.11 1.67 -2.13
CA PRO A 26 -7.31 2.19 -1.47
C PRO A 26 -8.46 1.20 -1.60
N THR A 27 -9.06 0.82 -0.47
CA THR A 27 -10.23 -0.09 -0.41
C THR A 27 -11.57 0.64 -0.46
N GLY A 28 -11.55 1.98 -0.48
CA GLY A 28 -12.76 2.80 -0.62
C GLY A 28 -13.74 2.59 0.53
N LYS A 29 -15.00 2.29 0.18
CA LYS A 29 -16.07 1.98 1.15
C LYS A 29 -16.01 0.53 1.67
N TYR A 30 -15.20 -0.33 1.04
CA TYR A 30 -15.20 -1.76 1.30
C TYR A 30 -14.34 -2.13 2.50
N SER A 31 -14.82 -3.10 3.27
CA SER A 31 -14.19 -3.62 4.48
C SER A 31 -14.00 -5.13 4.42
N ALA A 32 -13.13 -5.65 5.28
CA ALA A 32 -12.90 -7.09 5.41
C ALA A 32 -14.12 -7.89 5.88
N THR A 33 -15.17 -7.22 6.36
CA THR A 33 -16.42 -7.84 6.84
C THR A 33 -17.59 -7.66 5.89
N ASP A 34 -17.35 -7.13 4.68
CA ASP A 34 -18.39 -6.97 3.67
C ASP A 34 -18.52 -8.30 2.91
N PHE A 35 -19.41 -9.18 3.40
CA PHE A 35 -19.61 -10.52 2.83
C PHE A 35 -20.58 -10.52 1.64
N ASP A 36 -21.44 -9.51 1.55
CA ASP A 36 -22.50 -9.40 0.54
C ASP A 36 -22.08 -8.51 -0.65
N LEU A 37 -20.92 -8.80 -1.25
CA LEU A 37 -20.42 -8.03 -2.40
C LEU A 37 -21.10 -8.47 -3.69
N THR A 38 -21.71 -7.53 -4.41
CA THR A 38 -22.16 -7.78 -5.78
C THR A 38 -20.97 -7.91 -6.74
N PRO A 39 -21.15 -8.47 -7.95
CA PRO A 39 -20.09 -8.48 -8.96
C PRO A 39 -19.51 -7.09 -9.25
N ALA A 40 -20.37 -6.08 -9.38
CA ALA A 40 -19.94 -4.70 -9.59
C ALA A 40 -19.15 -4.13 -8.39
N ASP A 41 -19.49 -4.54 -7.16
CA ASP A 41 -18.73 -4.15 -5.97
C ASP A 41 -17.32 -4.76 -5.92
N ARG A 42 -17.10 -5.89 -6.61
CA ARG A 42 -15.78 -6.53 -6.70
C ARG A 42 -14.88 -5.91 -7.76
N ASP A 43 -15.48 -5.34 -8.81
CA ASP A 43 -14.73 -4.69 -9.88
C ASP A 43 -14.01 -3.45 -9.39
N TRP A 44 -14.60 -2.72 -8.45
CA TRP A 44 -14.00 -1.49 -7.93
C TRP A 44 -12.68 -1.72 -7.17
N PRO A 45 -12.58 -2.62 -6.16
CA PRO A 45 -11.31 -2.91 -5.49
C PRO A 45 -10.25 -3.45 -6.46
N TYR A 46 -10.67 -4.23 -7.45
CA TYR A 46 -9.77 -4.75 -8.47
C TYR A 46 -9.14 -3.62 -9.29
N GLU A 47 -9.96 -2.75 -9.88
CA GLU A 47 -9.47 -1.64 -10.69
C GLU A 47 -8.67 -0.63 -9.84
N SER A 48 -9.09 -0.42 -8.58
CA SER A 48 -8.35 0.40 -7.62
C SER A 48 -6.92 -0.12 -7.40
N GLY A 49 -6.78 -1.42 -7.18
CA GLY A 49 -5.48 -2.08 -7.04
C GLY A 49 -4.65 -2.00 -8.33
N TYR A 50 -5.29 -2.24 -9.48
CA TYR A 50 -4.62 -2.19 -10.78
C TYR A 50 -4.07 -0.79 -11.09
N ARG A 51 -4.86 0.26 -10.85
CA ARG A 51 -4.42 1.66 -11.00
C ARG A 51 -3.29 2.00 -10.03
N ALA A 52 -3.43 1.69 -8.74
CA ALA A 52 -2.40 1.97 -7.75
C ALA A 52 -1.07 1.27 -8.08
N ALA A 53 -1.13 0.04 -8.59
CA ALA A 53 0.05 -0.68 -9.04
C ALA A 53 0.70 -0.03 -10.26
N ARG A 54 -0.09 0.38 -11.27
CA ARG A 54 0.44 1.11 -12.43
C ARG A 54 1.11 2.42 -12.03
N GLU A 55 0.44 3.26 -11.26
CA GLU A 55 0.97 4.55 -10.83
C GLU A 55 2.29 4.39 -10.05
N PHE A 56 2.36 3.38 -9.17
CA PHE A 56 3.60 3.05 -8.47
C PHE A 56 4.70 2.60 -9.43
N LEU A 57 4.43 1.62 -10.29
CA LEU A 57 5.44 1.05 -11.19
C LEU A 57 5.93 2.05 -12.25
N ASP A 58 5.07 2.96 -12.70
CA ASP A 58 5.43 3.99 -13.68
C ASP A 58 6.36 5.06 -13.09
N SER A 59 6.21 5.36 -11.80
CA SER A 59 7.02 6.36 -11.10
C SER A 59 8.21 5.78 -10.34
N TRP A 60 8.25 4.46 -10.12
CA TRP A 60 9.26 3.81 -9.30
C TRP A 60 10.50 3.41 -10.12
N SER A 61 11.67 3.81 -9.63
CA SER A 61 12.95 3.51 -10.25
C SER A 61 13.86 2.75 -9.30
N TRP A 62 14.26 1.53 -9.69
CA TRP A 62 15.23 0.74 -8.94
C TRP A 62 16.56 1.48 -8.74
N ARG A 63 17.01 2.22 -9.76
CA ARG A 63 18.26 2.96 -9.71
C ARG A 63 18.22 4.06 -8.66
N GLU A 64 17.13 4.82 -8.60
CA GLU A 64 16.94 5.90 -7.63
C GLU A 64 16.84 5.34 -6.20
N TYR A 65 16.12 4.23 -6.03
CA TYR A 65 16.01 3.52 -4.76
C TYR A 65 17.37 3.09 -4.19
N VAL A 66 18.23 2.48 -5.03
CA VAL A 66 19.57 2.05 -4.60
C VAL A 66 20.46 3.24 -4.28
N ALA A 67 20.43 4.29 -5.09
CA ALA A 67 21.26 5.49 -4.90
C ALA A 67 20.98 6.17 -3.55
N GLU A 68 19.72 6.35 -3.18
CA GLU A 68 19.33 6.91 -1.89
C GLU A 68 19.81 6.07 -0.71
N ARG A 69 19.66 4.73 -0.79
CA ARG A 69 20.11 3.80 0.26
C ARG A 69 21.62 3.84 0.45
N GLN A 70 22.38 3.96 -0.63
CA GLN A 70 23.84 4.07 -0.59
C GLN A 70 24.29 5.44 -0.03
N ALA A 71 23.61 6.52 -0.39
CA ALA A 71 23.87 7.86 0.16
C ALA A 71 23.66 7.90 1.68
N VAL A 72 22.55 7.35 2.17
CA VAL A 72 22.24 7.25 3.61
C VAL A 72 23.28 6.41 4.37
N THR A 73 23.92 5.44 3.70
CA THR A 73 24.97 4.61 4.32
C THR A 73 26.32 5.33 4.38
N THR A 74 26.56 6.31 3.50
CA THR A 74 27.84 7.05 3.42
C THR A 74 27.89 8.22 4.40
N GLU A 75 26.74 8.72 4.87
CA GLU A 75 26.60 9.79 5.87
C GLU A 75 26.54 9.28 7.33
N ARG A 76 26.79 7.98 7.56
CA ARG A 76 26.76 7.34 8.89
C ARG A 76 28.13 6.93 9.41
#